data_AF-A0A949UDP3-F1
#
_entry.id   AF-A0A949UDP3-F1
#
_cell.length_a   1.000
_cell.length_b   1.000
_cell.length_c   1.000
_cell.angle_alpha   90.00
_cell.angle_beta   90.00
_cell.angle_gamma   90.00
#
_symmetry.space_group_name_H-M   'P 1'
#
loop_
_entity.id
_entity.type
_entity.pdbx_description
1 polymer ?
#
loop_
_entity_poly.entity_id
_entity_poly.type
_entity_poly.pdbx_seq_one_letter_code
_entity_poly.pdbx_strand_id
1 'polypeptide(L)' 'LHAALRRNGFTLEERPFAAHITLVRKAAMPSSIPALPQVDWPAREFTLVRSTLAQSGSRYETLERFPLN' A
#
# COMPACT_ATOMS: atom_id res chain seq x y z
N LEU A 1 -7.34 12.85 -3.26
CA LEU A 1 -8.00 11.56 -2.96
C LEU A 1 -8.81 11.56 -1.65
N HIS A 2 -8.20 11.71 -0.46
CA HIS A 2 -8.88 11.54 0.84
C HIS A 2 -10.17 12.37 1.03
N ALA A 3 -10.16 13.66 0.66
CA ALA A 3 -11.36 14.49 0.80
C ALA A 3 -12.55 13.98 -0.03
N ALA A 4 -12.30 13.46 -1.23
CA ALA A 4 -13.35 12.88 -2.08
C ALA A 4 -13.90 11.58 -1.48
N LEU A 5 -13.03 10.71 -0.97
CA LEU A 5 -13.45 9.47 -0.28
C LEU A 5 -14.31 9.78 0.95
N ARG A 6 -13.89 10.73 1.81
CA ARG A 6 -14.68 11.15 2.98
C ARG A 6 -16.06 11.68 2.60
N ARG A 7 -16.16 12.51 1.56
CA ARG A 7 -17.47 13.01 1.05
C ARG A 7 -18.40 11.90 0.56
N ASN A 8 -17.84 10.78 0.10
CA ASN A 8 -18.60 9.60 -0.33
C ASN A 8 -18.85 8.60 0.80
N GLY A 9 -18.62 8.99 2.07
CA GLY A 9 -18.96 8.18 3.24
C GLY A 9 -17.93 7.13 3.64
N PHE A 10 -16.73 7.15 3.06
CA PHE A 10 -15.66 6.23 3.46
C PHE A 10 -14.96 6.70 4.73
N THR A 11 -14.87 5.81 5.73
CA THR A 11 -14.00 5.99 6.90
C THR A 11 -12.55 5.76 6.49
N LEU A 12 -11.67 6.71 6.80
CA LEU A 12 -10.24 6.63 6.52
C LEU A 12 -9.43 6.52 7.81
N GLU A 13 -8.19 6.04 7.69
CA GLU A 13 -7.19 6.11 8.76
C GLU A 13 -6.84 7.57 9.08
N GLU A 14 -6.74 7.90 10.37
CA GLU A 14 -6.46 9.26 10.84
C GLU A 14 -4.97 9.48 11.14
N ARG A 15 -4.18 8.41 11.31
CA ARG A 15 -2.73 8.53 11.48
C ARG A 15 -2.09 9.20 10.26
N PRO A 16 -1.04 10.03 10.44
CA PRO A 16 -0.29 10.60 9.33
C PRO A 16 0.18 9.53 8.36
N PHE A 17 0.09 9.83 7.06
CA PHE A 17 0.53 8.90 6.03
C PHE A 17 2.05 8.73 6.08
N ALA A 18 2.50 7.53 6.42
CA ALA A 18 3.89 7.11 6.31
C ALA A 18 4.04 6.19 5.10
N ALA A 19 4.56 6.70 3.99
CA ALA A 19 4.78 5.92 2.77
C ALA A 19 5.78 4.78 3.04
N HIS A 20 5.37 3.53 2.83
CA HIS A 20 6.22 2.36 3.08
C HIS A 20 5.79 1.16 2.23
N ILE A 21 6.68 0.18 2.12
CA ILE A 21 6.41 -1.13 1.55
C ILE A 21 6.51 -2.15 2.68
N THR A 22 5.44 -2.91 2.93
CA THR A 22 5.49 -3.99 3.92
C THR A 22 6.31 -5.16 3.37
N LEU A 23 7.49 -5.43 3.96
CA LEU A 23 8.33 -6.58 3.59
C LEU A 23 7.99 -7.84 4.40
N VAL A 24 7.72 -7.68 5.71
CA VAL A 24 7.42 -8.77 6.63
C VAL A 24 6.25 -8.37 7.52
N ARG A 25 5.32 -9.30 7.75
CA ARG A 25 4.21 -9.13 8.71
C ARG A 25 4.45 -10.01 9.93
N LYS A 26 3.94 -9.60 11.09
CA LYS A 26 4.17 -10.28 12.39
C LYS A 26 5.67 -10.43 12.69
N ALA A 27 6.47 -9.43 12.30
CA ALA A 27 7.88 -9.42 12.60
C ALA A 27 8.09 -9.32 14.12
N ALA A 28 8.92 -10.20 14.68
CA ALA A 28 9.50 -9.96 15.99
C ALA A 28 10.50 -8.79 15.90
N MET A 29 10.81 -8.14 17.03
CA MET A 29 11.85 -7.11 17.03
C MET A 29 13.17 -7.71 16.52
N PRO A 30 13.71 -7.24 15.39
CA PRO A 30 14.97 -7.75 14.88
C PRO A 30 16.12 -7.16 15.73
N SER A 31 17.16 -7.96 15.98
CA SER A 31 18.41 -7.49 16.59
C SER A 31 19.18 -6.53 15.68
N SER A 32 18.95 -6.61 14.36
CA SER A 32 19.51 -5.70 13.36
C SER A 32 18.62 -5.66 12.13
N ILE A 33 18.52 -4.50 11.47
CA ILE A 33 17.87 -4.34 10.18
C ILE A 33 18.96 -4.37 9.10
N PRO A 34 18.87 -5.23 8.08
CA PRO A 34 19.85 -5.25 7.00
C PRO A 34 19.80 -3.94 6.22
N ALA A 35 20.96 -3.48 5.72
CA ALA A 35 20.99 -2.36 4.79
C ALA A 35 20.16 -2.71 3.55
N LEU A 36 19.27 -1.80 3.16
CA LEU A 36 18.51 -1.92 1.92
C LEU A 36 19.26 -1.15 0.82
N PRO A 37 19.35 -1.71 -0.39
CA PRO A 37 19.92 -0.97 -1.52
C PRO A 37 19.04 0.24 -1.84
N GLN A 38 19.66 1.31 -2.36
CA GLN A 38 18.90 2.36 -3.01
C GLN A 38 18.21 1.77 -4.24
N VAL A 39 16.93 2.09 -4.42
CA VAL A 39 16.14 1.67 -5.57
C VAL A 39 15.55 2.91 -6.22
N ASP A 40 15.96 3.19 -7.47
CA ASP A 40 15.32 4.20 -8.29
C ASP A 40 14.07 3.58 -8.93
N TRP A 41 12.91 3.94 -8.38
CA TRP A 41 11.63 3.42 -8.84
C TRP A 41 10.64 4.56 -9.09
N PRO A 42 10.65 5.14 -10.30
CA PRO A 42 9.70 6.19 -10.65
C PRO A 42 8.28 5.61 -10.77
N ALA A 43 7.35 6.11 -9.96
CA ALA A 43 5.93 5.79 -10.10
C ALA A 43 5.38 6.41 -11.38
N ARG A 44 4.82 5.59 -12.27
CA ARG A 44 4.20 6.02 -13.54
C ARG A 44 2.68 6.00 -13.52
N GLU A 45 2.11 5.31 -12.54
CA GLU A 45 0.67 5.18 -12.36
C GLU A 45 0.38 4.86 -10.89
N PHE A 46 -0.87 5.06 -10.48
CA PHE A 46 -1.42 4.43 -9.28
C PHE A 46 -2.65 3.61 -9.68
N THR A 47 -2.99 2.60 -8.88
CA THR A 47 -4.06 1.66 -9.23
C THR A 47 -5.07 1.53 -8.11
N LEU A 48 -6.33 1.33 -8.47
CA LEU A 48 -7.36 0.88 -7.55
C LEU A 48 -7.33 -0.65 -7.51
N VAL A 49 -7.14 -1.22 -6.32
CA VAL A 49 -7.05 -2.67 -6.14
C VAL A 49 -8.16 -3.19 -5.22
N ARG A 50 -8.64 -4.40 -5.51
CA ARG A 50 -9.50 -5.18 -4.63
C ARG A 50 -8.67 -6.25 -3.94
N SER A 51 -8.74 -6.30 -2.61
CA SER A 51 -8.16 -7.37 -1.81
C SER A 51 -9.23 -8.41 -1.48
N THR A 52 -8.98 -9.68 -1.76
CA THR A 52 -9.82 -10.81 -1.34
C THR A 52 -9.00 -11.78 -0.50
N LEU A 53 -9.62 -12.37 0.53
CA LEU A 53 -8.97 -13.40 1.34
C LEU A 53 -9.02 -14.74 0.59
N ALA A 54 -7.89 -15.42 0.47
CA ALA A 54 -7.78 -16.77 -0.03
C ALA A 54 -7.03 -17.65 0.98
N GLN A 55 -7.09 -18.97 0.81
CA GLN A 55 -6.42 -19.93 1.71
C GLN A 55 -4.91 -19.70 1.80
N SER A 56 -4.27 -19.21 0.72
CA SER A 56 -2.83 -18.91 0.68
C SER A 56 -2.45 -17.49 1.11
N GLY A 57 -3.43 -16.67 1.53
CA GLY A 57 -3.24 -15.26 1.88
C GLY A 57 -4.11 -14.32 1.06
N SER A 58 -3.90 -13.01 1.21
CA SER A 58 -4.64 -12.00 0.45
C SER A 58 -4.24 -12.01 -1.03
N ARG A 59 -5.23 -12.04 -1.92
CA ARG A 59 -5.06 -11.83 -3.36
C ARG A 59 -5.48 -10.41 -3.72
N TYR A 60 -4.67 -9.74 -4.54
CA TYR A 60 -5.00 -8.41 -5.07
C TYR A 60 -5.38 -8.50 -6.55
N GLU A 61 -6.49 -7.87 -6.90
CA GLU A 61 -6.97 -7.69 -8.27
C GLU A 61 -6.93 -6.20 -8.61
N THR A 62 -6.34 -5.83 -9.75
CA THR A 62 -6.40 -4.45 -10.24
C THR A 62 -7.77 -4.21 -10.86
N LEU A 63 -8.50 -3.23 -10.35
CA LEU A 63 -9.80 -2.82 -10.90
C LEU A 63 -9.62 -1.69 -11.93
N GLU A 64 -8.71 -0.76 -11.67
CA GLU A 64 -8.48 0.41 -12.51
C GLU A 64 -7.05 0.94 -12.38
N ARG A 65 -6.51 1.56 -13.43
CA ARG A 65 -5.19 2.18 -13.47
C ARG A 65 -5.31 3.66 -13.82
N PHE A 66 -4.52 4.49 -13.15
CA PHE A 66 -4.48 5.94 -13.33
C PHE A 66 -3.04 6.38 -13.61
N PRO A 67 -2.70 6.73 -14.86
CA PRO A 67 -1.37 7.25 -15.20
C PRO A 67 -1.04 8.55 -14.45
N LEU A 68 0.23 8.69 -14.08
CA LEU A 68 0.80 9.93 -13.52
C LEU A 68 1.45 10.68 -14.69
N ASN A 69 0.82 11.78 -15.11
CA ASN A 69 1.34 12.67 -16.15
C ASN A 69 2.47 13.55 -15.62
#